data_AF-A0A1J5EBB5-F1
#
_entry.id   AF-A0A1J5EBB5-F1
#
_cell.length_a   1.000
_cell.length_b   1.000
_cell.length_c   1.000
_cell.angle_alpha   90.00
_cell.angle_beta   90.00
_cell.angle_gamma   90.00
#
_symmetry.space_group_name_H-M   'P 1'
#
loop_
_entity.id
_entity.type
_entity.pdbx_description
1 polymer ?
#
loop_
_entity_poly.entity_id
_entity_poly.type
_entity_poly.pdbx_seq_one_letter_code
_entity_poly.pdbx_strand_id
1 'polypeptide(L)' 'MEPFFIEISHANSDKAISLFVKHARLAGFIRETATYIVIIGHHSNLTGTTNQVQIMDPQAFERMQAMLRGL' A
#
# COMPACT_ATOMS: atom_id res chain seq x y z
N MET A 1 13.37 11.73 -2.18
CA MET A 1 12.58 10.51 -2.42
C MET A 1 13.50 9.34 -2.09
N GLU A 2 13.14 8.49 -1.14
CA GLU A 2 13.89 7.27 -0.84
C GLU A 2 13.20 6.10 -1.55
N PRO A 3 13.84 5.50 -2.57
CA PRO A 3 13.23 4.40 -3.31
C PRO A 3 13.24 3.13 -2.46
N PHE A 4 12.12 2.43 -2.44
CA PHE A 4 11.99 1.10 -1.86
C PHE A 4 11.49 0.14 -2.92
N PHE A 5 12.30 -0.88 -3.23
CA PHE A 5 11.97 -1.85 -4.26
C PHE A 5 11.27 -3.05 -3.63
N ILE A 6 10.13 -3.40 -4.19
CA ILE A 6 9.38 -4.60 -3.85
C ILE A 6 9.24 -5.37 -5.15
N GLU A 7 9.70 -6.61 -5.19
CA GLU A 7 9.38 -7.51 -6.31
C GLU A 7 7.90 -7.88 -6.20
N ILE A 8 7.10 -7.40 -7.15
CA ILE A 8 5.65 -7.62 -7.11
C ILE A 8 5.17 -8.26 -8.42
N SER A 9 4.69 -9.50 -8.34
CA SER A 9 3.65 -10.00 -9.25
C SER A 9 2.33 -10.02 -8.47
N HIS A 10 1.54 -8.95 -8.56
CA HIS A 10 0.23 -8.91 -7.88
C HIS A 10 -0.88 -8.66 -8.88
N ALA A 11 -1.91 -9.52 -8.79
CA ALA A 11 -3.18 -9.34 -9.47
C ALA A 11 -4.10 -8.30 -8.78
N ASN A 12 -3.77 -7.86 -7.56
CA ASN A 12 -4.62 -6.99 -6.73
C ASN A 12 -3.80 -5.89 -6.02
N SER A 13 -4.21 -4.62 -6.18
CA SER A 13 -3.60 -3.44 -5.57
C SER A 13 -3.62 -3.43 -4.03
N ASP A 14 -4.63 -3.99 -3.39
CA ASP A 14 -4.71 -4.01 -1.90
C ASP A 14 -3.57 -4.86 -1.30
N LYS A 15 -3.20 -5.96 -1.95
CA LYS A 15 -2.05 -6.78 -1.55
C LYS A 15 -0.74 -6.00 -1.70
N ALA A 16 -0.61 -5.21 -2.77
CA ALA A 16 0.56 -4.36 -2.98
C ALA A 16 0.69 -3.28 -1.91
N ILE A 17 -0.42 -2.59 -1.58
CA ILE A 17 -0.46 -1.56 -0.54
C ILE A 17 -0.13 -2.18 0.83
N SER A 18 -0.74 -3.33 1.15
CA SER A 18 -0.47 -4.10 2.37
C SER A 18 1.01 -4.41 2.55
N LEU A 19 1.65 -4.96 1.51
CA LEU A 19 3.06 -5.33 1.54
C LEU A 19 3.95 -4.08 1.69
N PHE A 20 3.70 -3.04 0.90
CA PHE A 20 4.42 -1.79 0.94
C PHE A 20 4.41 -1.16 2.34
N VAL A 21 3.24 -1.03 2.96
CA VAL A 21 3.12 -0.41 4.29
C VAL A 21 3.82 -1.24 5.36
N LYS A 22 3.72 -2.58 5.31
CA LYS A 22 4.45 -3.45 6.26
C LYS A 22 5.96 -3.24 6.18
N HIS A 23 6.51 -3.20 4.97
CA HIS A 23 7.93 -2.94 4.79
C HIS A 23 8.33 -1.52 5.22
N ALA A 24 7.54 -0.51 4.86
CA ALA A 24 7.81 0.87 5.26
C ALA A 24 7.77 1.06 6.79
N ARG A 25 6.92 0.32 7.51
CA ARG A 25 6.91 0.28 8.97
C ARG A 25 8.16 -0.39 9.54
N LEU A 26 8.55 -1.55 9.00
CA LEU A 26 9.76 -2.26 9.42
C LEU A 26 11.03 -1.42 9.21
N ALA A 27 11.08 -0.63 8.14
CA ALA A 27 12.16 0.30 7.85
C ALA A 27 12.09 1.61 8.67
N GLY A 28 11.04 1.83 9.45
CA GLY A 28 10.87 3.03 10.28
C GLY A 28 10.39 4.28 9.53
N PHE A 29 10.00 4.16 8.26
CA PHE A 29 9.52 5.29 7.45
C PHE A 29 8.08 5.70 7.79
N ILE A 30 7.26 4.74 8.23
CA ILE A 30 5.89 4.97 8.67
C ILE A 30 5.76 4.51 10.12
N ARG A 31 5.32 5.40 11.00
CA ARG A 31 4.95 5.03 12.38
C ARG A 31 3.61 4.29 12.35
N GLU A 32 3.43 3.30 13.22
CA GLU A 32 2.18 2.52 13.27
C GLU A 32 0.92 3.36 13.48
N THR A 33 1.06 4.49 14.19
CA THR A 33 -0.03 5.43 14.50
C THR A 33 -0.21 6.55 13.48
N ALA A 34 0.64 6.62 12.44
CA ALA A 34 0.59 7.71 11.48
C ALA A 34 -0.57 7.56 10.49
N THR A 35 -1.13 8.70 10.09
CA THR A 35 -1.95 8.81 8.88
C THR A 35 -1.04 9.13 7.70
N TYR A 36 -1.24 8.46 6.56
CA TYR A 36 -0.42 8.62 5.36
C TYR A 36 -1.26 8.60 4.09
N ILE A 37 -0.68 9.10 2.99
CA ILE A 37 -1.31 9.10 1.67
C ILE A 37 -0.66 7.99 0.84
N VAL A 38 -1.50 7.14 0.24
CA VAL A 38 -1.08 6.12 -0.73
C VAL A 38 -1.46 6.61 -2.12
N ILE A 39 -0.50 6.60 -3.04
CA ILE A 39 -0.69 7.00 -4.43
C ILE A 39 -0.26 5.81 -5.29
N ILE A 40 -1.18 5.25 -6.08
CA ILE A 40 -0.95 4.00 -6.83
C ILE A 40 -1.63 4.04 -8.20
N GLY A 41 -1.07 3.34 -9.18
CA GLY A 41 -1.76 2.98 -10.42
C GLY A 41 -2.63 1.75 -10.18
N HIS A 42 -3.94 1.93 -10.02
CA HIS A 42 -4.90 0.85 -9.83
C HIS A 42 -5.30 0.22 -11.17
N HIS A 43 -5.29 -1.12 -11.22
CA HIS A 43 -5.61 -1.95 -12.41
C HIS A 43 -4.86 -1.62 -13.71
N SER A 44 -3.72 -0.93 -13.64
CA SER A 44 -2.95 -0.57 -14.83
C SER A 44 -1.70 -1.43 -14.93
N ASN A 45 -1.73 -2.44 -15.82
CA ASN A 45 -0.50 -3.07 -16.32
C ASN A 45 0.20 -2.18 -17.37
N LEU A 46 -0.46 -1.10 -17.80
CA LEU A 46 0.11 -0.03 -18.60
C LEU A 46 0.85 0.93 -17.68
N THR A 47 2.18 0.92 -17.77
CA THR A 47 3.03 1.91 -17.10
C THR A 47 2.77 3.30 -17.71
N GLY A 48 2.73 4.34 -16.87
CA GLY A 48 2.69 5.74 -17.34
C GLY A 48 1.66 6.66 -16.66
N THR A 49 0.68 6.13 -15.93
CA THR A 49 -0.25 6.98 -15.16
C THR A 49 -0.47 6.47 -13.74
N THR A 50 -0.66 7.41 -12.82
CA THR A 50 -1.11 7.16 -11.46
C THR A 50 -2.55 7.69 -11.36
N ASN A 51 -3.49 6.84 -10.97
CA ASN A 51 -4.92 7.12 -11.09
C ASN A 51 -5.71 6.97 -9.78
N GLN A 52 -5.05 6.59 -8.68
CA GLN A 52 -5.69 6.42 -7.38
C GLN A 52 -4.88 7.07 -6.27
N VAL A 53 -5.59 7.80 -5.40
CA VAL A 53 -5.07 8.38 -4.16
C VAL A 53 -5.98 7.94 -3.01
N GLN A 54 -5.37 7.47 -1.92
CA GLN A 54 -6.08 7.07 -0.70
C GLN A 54 -5.43 7.72 0.52
N ILE A 55 -6.25 8.20 1.45
CA ILE A 55 -5.80 8.61 2.79
C ILE A 55 -6.01 7.41 3.72
N MET A 56 -4.94 6.95 4.36
CA MET A 56 -4.96 5.79 5.25
C MET A 56 -4.57 6.20 6.66
N ASP A 57 -5.50 6.01 7.59
CA ASP A 57 -5.24 5.97 9.02
C ASP A 57 -4.97 4.52 9.48
N PRO A 58 -4.53 4.31 10.73
CA PRO A 58 -4.28 2.96 11.26
C PRO A 58 -5.50 2.04 11.18
N GLN A 59 -6.72 2.54 11.41
CA GLN A 59 -7.94 1.71 11.38
C GLN A 59 -8.30 1.28 9.97
N ALA A 60 -8.12 2.16 8.98
CA ALA A 60 -8.31 1.86 7.57
C ALA A 60 -7.34 0.77 7.11
N PHE A 61 -6.08 0.84 7.56
CA PHE A 61 -5.10 -0.22 7.30
C PHE A 61 -5.54 -1.56 7.91
N GLU A 62 -5.96 -1.59 9.16
CA GLU A 62 -6.43 -2.82 9.81
C GLU A 62 -7.68 -3.41 9.14
N ARG A 63 -8.65 -2.57 8.73
CA ARG A 63 -9.82 -3.02 7.96
C ARG A 63 -9.41 -3.68 6.64
N MET A 64 -8.49 -3.07 5.90
CA MET A 64 -7.94 -3.65 4.67
C MET A 64 -7.22 -4.98 4.94
N GLN A 65 -6.41 -5.06 6.00
CA GLN A 65 -5.77 -6.33 6.40
C GLN A 65 -6.80 -7.41 6.72
N ALA A 66 -7.90 -7.07 7.40
CA ALA A 66 -8.96 -8.01 7.72
C ALA A 66 -9.67 -8.52 6.45
N MET A 67 -9.99 -7.64 5.51
CA MET A 67 -10.58 -8.03 4.21
C MET A 67 -9.66 -8.97 3.42
N LEU A 68 -8.35 -8.70 3.42
CA LEU A 68 -7.35 -9.55 2.77
C LEU A 68 -7.16 -10.93 3.41
N ARG A 69 -7.54 -11.12 4.69
CA ARG A 69 -7.50 -12.42 5.39
C ARG A 69 -8.76 -13.24 5.19
N GLY A 70 -9.89 -12.60 4.88
CA GLY A 70 -11.18 -13.24 4.63
C GLY A 70 -11.43 -13.62 3.17
N LEU A 71 -10.48 -13.32 2.28
CA LEU A 71 -10.42 -13.69 0.87
C LEU A 71 -9.32 -14.72 0.64
#